data_AF-A0A525BVC9-F1
#
_entry.id   AF-A0A525BVC9-F1
#
_cell.length_a   1.000
_cell.length_b   1.000
_cell.length_c   1.000
_cell.angle_alpha   90.00
_cell.angle_beta   90.00
_cell.angle_gamma   90.00
#
_symmetry.space_group_name_H-M   'P 1'
#
loop_
_entity.id
_entity.type
_entity.pdbx_description
1 polymer ?
#
loop_
_entity_poly.entity_id
_entity_poly.type
_entity_poly.pdbx_seq_one_letter_code
_entity_poly.pdbx_strand_id
1 'polypeptide(L)'
;MYRGMIMEEARSQEIISDARHPYTRHLYACVPQLHRKVFDSTGLTRYGEIPDLTEPPAWNALDMPGQGNYWQVSDEHRVFRFT
;
A
#
# COMPACT_ATOMS: atom_id res chain seq x y z
N MET A 1 2.71 0.04 7.64
CA MET A 1 3.78 -0.94 7.95
C MET A 1 3.29 -2.33 7.56
N TYR A 2 4.14 -3.17 6.98
CA TYR A 2 3.82 -4.57 6.62
C TYR A 2 5.07 -5.43 6.87
N ARG A 3 4.93 -6.56 7.58
CA ARG A 3 6.03 -7.50 7.92
C ARG A 3 7.29 -6.85 8.50
N GLY A 4 7.13 -5.91 9.44
CA GLY A 4 8.29 -5.24 10.04
C GLY A 4 8.80 -4.01 9.26
N MET A 5 8.32 -3.79 8.03
CA MET A 5 8.86 -2.79 7.12
C MET A 5 7.88 -1.62 6.91
N ILE A 6 8.41 -0.40 6.80
CA ILE A 6 7.62 0.79 6.45
C ILE A 6 7.45 0.82 4.94
N MET A 7 6.23 0.53 4.46
CA MET A 7 5.94 0.49 3.02
C MET A 7 5.94 1.88 2.37
N GLU A 8 5.55 2.90 3.14
CA GLU A 8 5.47 4.29 2.68
C GLU A 8 5.46 5.21 3.88
N GLU A 9 6.15 6.35 3.76
CA GLU A 9 6.21 7.41 4.76
C GLU A 9 6.22 8.75 4.04
N ALA A 10 5.35 9.66 4.44
CA ALA A 10 5.21 11.02 3.93
C ALA A 10 4.51 11.91 4.96
N ARG A 11 4.39 13.22 4.70
CA ARG A 11 3.46 14.06 5.47
C ARG A 11 2.04 13.51 5.33
N SER A 12 1.22 13.68 6.36
CA SER A 12 -0.15 13.12 6.34
C SER A 12 -0.97 13.58 5.13
N GLN A 13 -0.86 14.86 4.73
CA GLN A 13 -1.56 15.34 3.53
C GLN A 13 -1.08 14.64 2.25
N GLU A 14 0.22 14.34 2.13
CA GLU A 14 0.80 13.68 0.96
C GLU A 14 0.40 12.20 0.91
N ILE A 15 0.48 11.46 2.03
CA ILE A 15 0.01 10.06 2.07
C ILE A 15 -1.46 9.96 1.66
N ILE A 16 -2.31 10.87 2.13
CA ILE A 16 -3.75 10.84 1.87
C ILE A 16 -4.07 11.22 0.41
N SER A 17 -3.32 12.17 -0.18
CA SER A 17 -3.60 12.68 -1.54
C SER A 17 -2.86 11.95 -2.65
N ASP A 18 -1.66 11.44 -2.39
CA ASP A 18 -0.79 10.74 -3.35
C ASP A 18 -0.13 9.52 -2.70
N ALA A 19 -0.93 8.58 -2.17
CA ALA A 19 -0.43 7.27 -1.79
C ALA A 19 0.18 6.57 -3.02
N ARG A 20 1.45 6.20 -2.96
CA ARG A 20 2.20 5.59 -4.07
C ARG A 20 2.38 4.09 -3.93
N HIS A 21 2.53 3.59 -2.71
CA HIS A 21 2.70 2.16 -2.50
C HIS A 21 1.35 1.45 -2.68
N PRO A 22 1.29 0.31 -3.40
CA PRO A 22 0.08 -0.49 -3.54
C PRO A 22 -0.59 -0.76 -2.19
N TYR A 23 0.14 -1.30 -1.21
CA TYR A 23 -0.32 -1.48 0.17
C TYR A 23 -1.04 -0.25 0.77
N THR A 24 -0.44 0.94 0.71
CA THR A 24 -1.02 2.16 1.29
C THR A 24 -2.32 2.54 0.60
N ARG A 25 -2.38 2.42 -0.73
CA ARG A 25 -3.62 2.63 -1.50
C ARG A 25 -4.73 1.68 -1.07
N HIS A 26 -4.40 0.42 -0.77
CA HIS A 26 -5.38 -0.55 -0.29
C HIS A 26 -5.91 -0.16 1.08
N LEU A 27 -5.04 0.21 2.02
CA LEU A 27 -5.47 0.69 3.34
C LEU A 27 -6.40 1.89 3.22
N TYR A 28 -6.08 2.84 2.33
CA TYR A 28 -6.93 4.00 2.08
C TYR A 28 -8.28 3.63 1.46
N ALA A 29 -8.31 2.67 0.54
CA ALA A 29 -9.55 2.18 -0.07
C ALA A 29 -10.50 1.51 0.95
N CYS A 30 -9.97 0.98 2.04
CA CYS A 30 -10.75 0.42 3.14
C CYS A 30 -11.41 1.50 4.04
N VAL A 31 -11.08 2.78 3.86
CA VAL A 31 -11.67 3.86 4.65
C VAL A 31 -13.13 4.08 4.22
N PRO A 32 -14.11 3.93 5.12
CA PRO A 32 -15.51 4.12 4.78
C PRO A 32 -15.78 5.58 4.42
N GLN A 33 -16.46 5.81 3.29
CA GLN A 33 -16.81 7.16 2.84
C GLN A 33 -18.26 7.49 3.17
N LEU A 34 -18.47 8.55 3.94
CA LEU A 34 -19.78 8.95 4.50
C LEU A 34 -20.90 9.13 3.44
N HIS A 35 -20.53 9.48 2.21
CA HIS A 35 -21.47 9.80 1.12
C HIS A 35 -21.52 8.72 0.03
N ARG A 36 -20.70 7.68 0.13
CA ARG A 36 -20.60 6.64 -0.89
C ARG A 36 -21.41 5.43 -0.44
N LYS A 37 -22.65 5.32 -0.93
CA LYS A 37 -23.47 4.09 -0.81
C LYS A 37 -22.96 3.00 -1.75
N VAL A 38 -21.71 2.61 -1.56
CA VAL A 38 -21.09 1.56 -2.37
C VAL A 38 -20.16 0.78 -1.44
N PHE A 39 -20.73 -0.14 -0.66
CA PHE A 39 -20.03 -1.38 -0.34
C PHE A 39 -20.13 -2.27 -1.59
N ASP A 40 -19.54 -1.80 -2.69
CA ASP A 40 -19.29 -2.71 -3.78
C ASP A 40 -18.05 -3.48 -3.39
N SER A 41 -18.26 -4.75 -3.11
CA SER A 41 -17.18 -5.71 -2.92
C SER A 41 -16.21 -5.68 -4.11
N THR A 42 -16.54 -5.12 -5.29
CA THR A 42 -15.57 -4.92 -6.38
C THR A 42 -14.35 -4.09 -6.02
N GLY A 43 -14.43 -3.15 -5.05
CA GLY A 43 -13.27 -2.41 -4.56
C GLY A 43 -12.26 -3.31 -3.84
N LEU A 44 -12.76 -4.27 -3.07
CA LEU A 44 -11.99 -5.37 -2.47
C LEU A 44 -11.61 -6.43 -3.51
N THR A 45 -12.46 -6.66 -4.52
CA THR A 45 -12.24 -7.67 -5.57
C THR A 45 -11.12 -7.26 -6.53
N ARG A 46 -10.89 -5.96 -6.73
CA ARG A 46 -9.85 -5.45 -7.65
C ARG A 46 -8.42 -5.72 -7.15
N TYR A 47 -8.28 -6.10 -5.89
CA TYR A 47 -7.01 -6.05 -5.18
C TYR A 47 -6.66 -7.32 -4.40
N GLY A 48 -7.51 -8.35 -4.46
CA GLY A 48 -7.27 -9.62 -3.78
C GLY A 48 -7.41 -9.48 -2.26
N GLU A 49 -7.52 -10.62 -1.58
CA GLU A 49 -7.55 -10.68 -0.12
C GLU A 49 -6.38 -9.92 0.51
N ILE A 50 -6.54 -9.50 1.78
CA ILE A 50 -5.42 -8.97 2.57
C ILE A 50 -4.30 -10.01 2.47
N PRO A 51 -3.13 -9.67 1.90
CA PRO A 51 -2.11 -10.67 1.66
C PRO A 51 -1.64 -11.28 2.98
N ASP A 52 -1.47 -12.60 2.95
CA ASP A 52 -0.97 -13.38 4.09
C ASP A 52 0.33 -12.75 4.59
N LEU A 53 0.42 -12.49 5.90
CA LEU A 53 1.62 -11.90 6.53
C LEU A 53 2.88 -12.76 6.34
N THR A 54 2.73 -14.03 5.95
CA THR A 54 3.83 -14.95 5.67
C THR A 54 4.29 -14.93 4.21
N GLU A 55 3.45 -14.45 3.29
CA GLU A 55 3.75 -14.39 1.86
C GLU A 55 3.81 -12.94 1.34
N PRO A 56 4.74 -12.61 0.43
CA PRO A 56 4.68 -11.35 -0.27
C PRO A 56 3.45 -11.36 -1.19
N PRO A 57 2.58 -10.33 -1.15
CA PRO A 57 1.57 -10.14 -2.18
C PRO A 57 2.24 -10.03 -3.55
N ALA A 58 1.58 -10.51 -4.60
CA ALA A 58 2.02 -10.37 -5.98
C ALA A 58 1.83 -8.93 -6.52
N TRP A 59 2.23 -7.90 -5.76
CA TRP A 59 2.18 -6.52 -6.24
C TRP A 59 3.21 -6.27 -7.33
N ASN A 60 4.32 -7.01 -7.32
CA ASN A 60 5.25 -7.16 -8.45
C ASN A 60 5.67 -8.63 -8.64
N ALA A 61 6.01 -9.03 -9.87
CA ALA A 61 6.35 -10.42 -10.23
C ALA A 61 7.69 -10.94 -9.66
N LEU A 62 8.35 -10.19 -8.78
CA LEU A 62 9.73 -10.41 -8.30
C LEU A 62 9.89 -10.19 -6.79
N ASP A 63 8.81 -10.16 -6.01
CA ASP A 63 8.87 -9.90 -4.57
C ASP A 63 9.48 -11.10 -3.82
N MET A 64 10.81 -11.25 -3.82
CA MET A 64 11.53 -12.20 -2.98
C MET A 64 11.52 -11.73 -1.52
N PRO A 65 11.42 -12.65 -0.53
CA PRO A 65 11.49 -12.27 0.87
C PRO A 65 12.89 -11.74 1.21
N GLY A 66 12.96 -10.48 1.67
CA GLY A 66 14.05 -10.01 2.53
C GLY A 66 14.95 -8.90 1.98
N GLN A 67 14.76 -8.39 0.75
CA GLN A 67 15.52 -7.24 0.26
C GLN A 67 14.61 -6.25 -0.48
N GLY A 68 14.79 -4.97 -0.19
CA GLY A 68 14.06 -3.87 -0.79
C GLY A 68 14.69 -2.54 -0.44
N ASN A 69 14.43 -1.52 -1.24
CA ASN A 69 15.03 -0.19 -1.10
C ASN A 69 13.95 0.87 -0.99
N TYR A 70 14.28 1.98 -0.33
CA TYR A 70 13.43 3.16 -0.33
C TYR A 70 13.71 4.00 -1.58
N TRP A 71 12.65 4.34 -2.30
CA TRP A 71 12.68 5.31 -3.36
C TRP A 71 12.18 6.66 -2.82
N GLN A 72 13.02 7.69 -2.89
CA GLN A 72 12.69 9.03 -2.43
C GLN A 72 11.83 9.75 -3.48
N VAL A 73 10.65 10.19 -3.06
CA VAL A 73 9.69 10.95 -3.87
C VAL A 73 9.88 12.47 -3.68
N SER A 74 10.02 12.90 -2.43
CA SER A 74 10.27 14.28 -1.98
C SER A 74 11.13 14.22 -0.70
N ASP A 75 11.51 15.35 -0.11
CA ASP A 75 12.33 15.37 1.12
C ASP A 75 11.70 14.58 2.28
N GLU A 76 10.37 14.51 2.34
CA GLU A 76 9.64 13.82 3.41
C GLU A 76 8.86 12.60 2.94
N HIS A 77 8.78 12.34 1.62
CA HIS A 77 8.05 11.19 1.05
C HIS A 77 9.01 10.12 0.52
N ARG A 78 8.95 8.92 1.11
CA ARG A 78 9.68 7.73 0.66
C ARG A 78 8.78 6.51 0.55
N VAL A 79 9.06 5.68 -0.45
CA VAL A 79 8.27 4.49 -0.78
C VAL A 79 9.18 3.26 -0.83
N PHE A 80 8.83 2.22 -0.07
CA PHE A 80 9.57 0.96 -0.12
C PHE A 80 9.28 0.23 -1.43
N ARG A 81 10.29 -0.40 -2.01
CA ARG A 81 10.17 -1.28 -3.17
C ARG A 81 10.94 -2.56 -2.92
N PHE A 82 10.30 -3.69 -3.14
CA PHE A 82 10.97 -4.99 -3.14
C PHE A 82 11.92 -5.07 -4.33
N THR A 83 13.06 -5.75 -4.13
CA THR A 83 14.07 -6.03 -5.16
C THR A 83 14.01 -7.47 -5.62
#